data_AF-A0A2V5VLL6-F1
#
_entry.id   AF-A0A2V5VLL6-F1
#
_cell.length_a   1.000
_cell.length_b   1.000
_cell.length_c   1.000
_cell.angle_alpha   90.00
_cell.angle_beta   90.00
_cell.angle_gamma   90.00
#
_symmetry.space_group_name_H-M   'P 1'
#
loop_
_entity.id
_entity.type
_entity.pdbx_description
1 polymer ?
#
loop_
_entity_poly.entity_id
_entity_poly.type
_entity_poly.pdbx_seq_one_letter_code
_entity_poly.pdbx_strand_id
1 'polypeptide(L)'
;MAGVFQGDEGKFAPSVCEFWQANRIPRSPLYPHAQFLRWFGTDSEENYRNRGNKAFSVESVGYEFNSLGYRSPEFNREPGEAVVMFLGDSHTFGMGMPWEMLWASLVTKHLEQRYGVPVRQCNLGWGGTGSDYAAMMVHQSVDVLKPDAVFILWSFISRMTWFADTSRGVHFVPEWVHNEYTQEHSAYSRLATESHGFFNYVRNFHSNHICRSMGLQVAGRCGIWRETGYTAVWRVMPSLRQVSFQP
;
A
#
# COMPACT_ATOMS: atom_id res chain seq x y z
N MET A 1 -24.16 37.75 -5.85
CA MET A 1 -24.74 36.56 -6.50
C MET A 1 -23.66 35.98 -7.40
N ALA A 2 -23.24 34.71 -7.39
CA ALA A 2 -23.66 33.49 -6.72
C ALA A 2 -22.39 32.66 -6.35
N GLY A 3 -22.51 31.78 -5.35
CA GLY A 3 -21.39 31.11 -4.69
C GLY A 3 -20.57 30.14 -5.55
N VAL A 4 -19.29 29.99 -5.16
CA VAL A 4 -18.23 29.19 -5.81
C VAL A 4 -18.45 27.66 -5.73
N PHE A 5 -19.54 27.21 -5.10
CA PHE A 5 -19.95 25.82 -5.14
C PHE A 5 -21.44 25.74 -5.45
N GLN A 6 -21.76 25.53 -6.73
CA GLN A 6 -23.08 25.02 -7.16
C GLN A 6 -22.90 23.56 -7.57
N GLY A 7 -22.56 22.72 -6.59
CA GLY A 7 -22.69 21.27 -6.70
C GLY A 7 -23.80 20.86 -5.76
N ASP A 8 -24.80 20.15 -6.28
CA ASP A 8 -25.76 19.41 -5.46
C ASP A 8 -24.97 18.46 -4.54
N GLU A 9 -24.93 18.77 -3.24
CA GLU A 9 -24.21 17.96 -2.24
C GLU A 9 -24.76 16.52 -2.15
N GLY A 10 -25.96 16.27 -2.70
CA GLY A 10 -26.54 14.95 -2.92
C GLY A 10 -25.85 14.12 -4.02
N LYS A 11 -24.82 14.68 -4.70
CA LYS A 11 -24.01 14.02 -5.74
C LYS A 11 -22.58 13.68 -5.30
N PHE A 12 -22.28 13.61 -4.00
CA PHE A 12 -21.19 12.73 -3.57
C PHE A 12 -21.60 11.30 -3.92
N ALA A 13 -21.23 10.89 -5.13
CA ALA A 13 -21.71 9.65 -5.75
C ALA A 13 -21.43 8.47 -4.81
N PRO A 14 -22.38 7.51 -4.69
CA PRO A 14 -22.22 6.31 -3.89
C PRO A 14 -20.87 5.62 -4.08
N SER A 15 -20.30 5.65 -5.30
CA SER A 15 -18.99 5.06 -5.59
C SER A 15 -17.84 5.71 -4.82
N VAL A 16 -17.77 7.04 -4.72
CA VAL A 16 -16.68 7.76 -4.01
C VAL A 16 -16.79 7.49 -2.53
N CYS A 17 -18.00 7.62 -1.98
CA CYS A 17 -18.24 7.26 -0.59
C CYS A 17 -17.92 5.79 -0.33
N GLU A 18 -18.30 4.86 -1.21
CA GLU A 18 -17.98 3.42 -1.18
C GLU A 18 -16.48 3.14 -1.16
N PHE A 19 -15.72 3.85 -1.99
CA PHE A 19 -14.25 3.76 -1.98
C PHE A 19 -13.67 4.27 -0.67
N TRP A 20 -14.26 5.31 -0.06
CA TRP A 20 -13.81 5.93 1.18
C TRP A 20 -14.47 5.38 2.46
N GLN A 21 -15.19 4.25 2.41
CA GLN A 21 -15.87 3.72 3.61
C GLN A 21 -14.85 3.21 4.64
N ALA A 22 -14.89 3.80 5.83
CA ALA A 22 -14.26 3.21 7.01
C ALA A 22 -14.86 1.82 7.27
N ASN A 23 -14.02 0.87 7.69
CA ASN A 23 -14.38 -0.53 7.96
C ASN A 23 -14.64 -1.40 6.72
N ARG A 24 -14.01 -1.11 5.58
CA ARG A 24 -13.95 -2.03 4.44
C ARG A 24 -12.56 -2.00 3.81
N ILE A 25 -12.09 -3.16 3.35
CA ILE A 25 -10.92 -3.21 2.47
C ILE A 25 -11.41 -2.88 1.06
N PRO A 26 -10.98 -1.75 0.45
CA PRO A 26 -11.40 -1.41 -0.91
C PRO A 26 -10.94 -2.50 -1.88
N ARG A 27 -11.68 -2.72 -2.96
CA ARG A 27 -11.17 -3.54 -4.07
C ARG A 27 -10.11 -2.75 -4.81
N SER A 28 -9.07 -3.43 -5.30
CA SER A 28 -8.19 -2.81 -6.27
C SER A 28 -8.99 -2.53 -7.55
N PRO A 29 -9.10 -1.26 -7.99
CA PRO A 29 -9.81 -0.91 -9.21
C PRO A 29 -8.99 -1.22 -10.47
N LEU A 30 -7.67 -1.41 -10.34
CA LEU A 30 -6.77 -1.59 -11.48
C LEU A 30 -6.22 -3.02 -11.63
N TYR A 31 -6.32 -3.83 -10.58
CA TYR A 31 -5.74 -5.17 -10.59
C TYR A 31 -6.83 -6.21 -10.86
N PRO A 32 -6.53 -7.27 -11.63
CA PRO A 32 -7.46 -8.37 -11.85
C PRO A 32 -7.82 -9.05 -10.53
N HIS A 33 -9.01 -9.65 -10.46
CA HIS A 33 -9.52 -10.31 -9.24
C HIS A 33 -9.50 -11.83 -9.41
N ALA A 34 -9.08 -12.56 -8.38
CA ALA A 34 -9.06 -14.04 -8.35
C ALA A 34 -8.41 -14.67 -9.60
N GLN A 35 -7.27 -14.10 -10.02
CA GLN A 35 -6.61 -14.47 -11.26
C GLN A 35 -5.10 -14.57 -11.07
N PHE A 36 -4.49 -15.52 -11.79
CA PHE A 36 -3.04 -15.57 -11.98
C PHE A 36 -2.67 -14.93 -13.32
N LEU A 37 -1.65 -14.06 -13.29
CA LEU A 37 -1.02 -13.52 -14.48
C LEU A 37 0.48 -13.82 -14.46
N ARG A 38 1.03 -14.23 -15.60
CA ARG A 38 2.48 -14.35 -15.77
C ARG A 38 3.15 -12.97 -15.84
N TRP A 39 2.52 -12.04 -16.53
CA TRP A 39 3.03 -10.70 -16.80
C TRP A 39 1.98 -9.68 -16.37
N PHE A 40 2.41 -8.56 -15.78
CA PHE A 40 1.49 -7.55 -15.26
C PHE A 40 2.12 -6.15 -15.20
N GLY A 41 1.33 -5.13 -15.57
CA GLY A 41 1.75 -3.73 -15.51
C GLY A 41 2.96 -3.46 -16.39
N THR A 42 4.05 -2.94 -15.80
CA THR A 42 5.29 -2.69 -16.53
C THR A 42 6.15 -3.93 -16.69
N ASP A 43 5.80 -5.04 -16.05
CA ASP A 43 6.50 -6.32 -16.22
C ASP A 43 5.89 -7.08 -17.40
N SER A 44 6.72 -7.34 -18.40
CA SER A 44 6.35 -8.02 -19.64
C SER A 44 7.50 -8.89 -20.12
N GLU A 45 7.19 -9.90 -20.92
CA GLU A 45 8.22 -10.77 -21.48
C GLU A 45 9.25 -9.98 -22.30
N GLU A 46 8.79 -9.01 -23.07
CA GLU A 46 9.64 -8.11 -23.84
C GLU A 46 10.59 -7.33 -22.91
N ASN A 47 10.05 -6.70 -21.86
CA ASN A 47 10.86 -5.95 -20.90
C ASN A 47 11.85 -6.85 -20.17
N TYR A 48 11.45 -8.07 -19.79
CA TYR A 48 12.35 -9.04 -19.18
C TYR A 48 13.49 -9.45 -20.12
N ARG A 49 13.17 -9.75 -21.39
CA ARG A 49 14.19 -10.13 -22.39
C ARG A 49 15.18 -8.99 -22.62
N ASN A 50 14.69 -7.76 -22.79
CA ASN A 50 15.49 -6.59 -23.13
C ASN A 50 16.29 -6.00 -21.95
N ARG A 51 15.67 -5.94 -20.76
CA ARG A 51 16.21 -5.19 -19.60
C ARG A 51 16.05 -5.92 -18.26
N GLY A 52 15.41 -7.08 -18.24
CA GLY A 52 15.13 -7.84 -17.03
C GLY A 52 16.39 -8.31 -16.33
N ASN A 53 16.35 -8.27 -15.00
CA ASN A 53 17.38 -8.84 -14.15
C ASN A 53 17.45 -10.36 -14.39
N LYS A 54 18.64 -10.88 -14.75
CA LYS A 54 18.88 -12.30 -15.03
C LYS A 54 19.19 -13.13 -13.78
N ALA A 55 19.08 -12.54 -12.59
CA ALA A 55 19.11 -13.27 -11.31
C ALA A 55 17.91 -14.22 -11.15
N PHE A 56 16.83 -13.99 -11.88
CA PHE A 56 15.64 -14.83 -11.90
C PHE A 56 15.34 -15.28 -13.33
N SER A 57 14.72 -16.45 -13.49
CA SER A 57 14.27 -16.93 -14.80
C SER A 57 12.96 -16.27 -15.21
N VAL A 58 12.57 -16.44 -16.48
CA VAL A 58 11.30 -15.90 -17.02
C VAL A 58 10.07 -16.51 -16.32
N GLU A 59 10.21 -17.71 -15.74
CA GLU A 59 9.17 -18.41 -15.00
C GLU A 59 9.14 -18.08 -13.50
N SER A 60 10.16 -17.38 -13.00
CA SER A 60 10.31 -17.10 -11.57
C SER A 60 9.30 -16.07 -11.05
N VAL A 61 8.76 -15.21 -11.93
CA VAL A 61 7.83 -14.15 -11.55
C VAL A 61 6.41 -14.51 -12.00
N GLY A 62 5.45 -14.33 -11.10
CA GLY A 62 4.03 -14.48 -11.37
C GLY A 62 3.19 -13.70 -10.35
N TYR A 63 2.00 -13.31 -10.76
CA TYR A 63 1.10 -12.44 -10.00
C TYR A 63 -0.20 -13.17 -9.75
N GLU A 64 -0.35 -13.72 -8.55
CA GLU A 64 -1.61 -14.27 -8.08
C GLU A 64 -2.36 -13.22 -7.28
N PHE A 65 -3.57 -12.89 -7.72
CA PHE A 65 -4.42 -11.89 -7.09
C PHE A 65 -5.58 -12.55 -6.36
N ASN A 66 -5.86 -12.10 -5.14
CA ASN A 66 -7.05 -12.51 -4.39
C ASN A 66 -8.34 -11.91 -4.97
N SER A 67 -9.46 -12.26 -4.36
CA SER A 67 -10.82 -11.82 -4.74
C SER A 67 -11.02 -10.30 -4.70
N LEU A 68 -10.16 -9.56 -3.99
CA LEU A 68 -10.16 -8.10 -3.93
C LEU A 68 -9.13 -7.46 -4.86
N GLY A 69 -8.36 -8.27 -5.61
CA GLY A 69 -7.36 -7.80 -6.55
C GLY A 69 -6.02 -7.45 -5.92
N TYR A 70 -5.70 -7.95 -4.73
CA TYR A 70 -4.38 -7.76 -4.13
C TYR A 70 -3.49 -8.96 -4.39
N ARG A 71 -2.18 -8.71 -4.60
CA ARG A 71 -1.18 -9.77 -4.69
C ARG A 71 -0.87 -10.31 -3.29
N SER A 72 -1.78 -11.13 -2.79
CA SER A 72 -1.83 -11.61 -1.42
C SER A 72 -2.74 -12.84 -1.35
N PRO A 73 -2.63 -13.68 -0.32
CA PRO A 73 -3.70 -14.60 0.04
C PRO A 73 -5.03 -13.88 0.31
N GLU A 74 -6.12 -14.64 0.35
CA GLU A 74 -7.40 -14.12 0.85
C GLU A 74 -7.28 -13.63 2.30
N PHE A 75 -7.99 -12.56 2.63
CA PHE A 75 -7.82 -11.85 3.90
C PHE A 75 -8.63 -12.43 5.08
N ASN A 76 -9.15 -13.64 4.96
CA ASN A 76 -9.99 -14.27 5.97
C ASN A 76 -9.12 -14.81 7.11
N ARG A 77 -9.36 -14.39 8.35
CA ARG A 77 -8.59 -14.85 9.51
C ARG A 77 -8.99 -16.27 9.93
N GLU A 78 -8.03 -17.18 9.88
CA GLU A 78 -8.03 -18.53 10.45
C GLU A 78 -7.59 -18.52 11.94
N PRO A 79 -8.11 -19.44 12.77
CA PRO A 79 -7.68 -19.58 14.15
C PRO A 79 -6.18 -19.88 14.29
N GLY A 80 -5.51 -19.22 15.24
CA GLY A 80 -4.13 -19.54 15.62
C GLY A 80 -3.02 -18.84 14.83
N GLU A 81 -3.38 -18.02 13.84
CA GLU A 81 -2.40 -17.25 13.08
C GLU A 81 -2.27 -15.79 13.56
N ALA A 82 -1.15 -15.17 13.21
CA ALA A 82 -0.99 -13.73 13.23
C ALA A 82 -1.31 -13.12 11.86
N VAL A 83 -1.93 -11.94 11.84
CA VAL A 83 -2.22 -11.17 10.62
C VAL A 83 -1.25 -10.01 10.52
N VAL A 84 -0.55 -9.87 9.40
CA VAL A 84 0.41 -8.78 9.19
C VAL A 84 0.04 -8.01 7.93
N MET A 85 -0.19 -6.71 8.09
CA MET A 85 -0.55 -5.80 7.01
C MET A 85 0.68 -5.09 6.45
N PHE A 86 0.84 -5.12 5.14
CA PHE A 86 1.92 -4.47 4.41
C PHE A 86 1.37 -3.40 3.48
N LEU A 87 1.87 -2.17 3.61
CA LEU A 87 1.45 -1.01 2.83
C LEU A 87 2.64 -0.39 2.11
N GLY A 88 2.39 0.13 0.91
CA GLY A 88 3.37 0.85 0.12
C GLY A 88 2.98 0.85 -1.34
N ASP A 89 3.96 1.05 -2.21
CA ASP A 89 3.75 1.19 -3.64
C ASP A 89 4.11 -0.09 -4.44
N SER A 90 4.63 0.05 -5.66
CA SER A 90 5.05 -1.04 -6.55
C SER A 90 6.13 -1.91 -5.93
N HIS A 91 6.96 -1.36 -5.04
CA HIS A 91 7.98 -2.12 -4.32
C HIS A 91 7.36 -3.06 -3.28
N THR A 92 6.24 -2.66 -2.67
CA THR A 92 5.51 -3.52 -1.71
C THR A 92 4.61 -4.51 -2.44
N PHE A 93 3.95 -4.08 -3.51
CA PHE A 93 3.28 -4.98 -4.44
C PHE A 93 4.22 -6.05 -5.01
N GLY A 94 5.49 -5.70 -5.24
CA GLY A 94 6.52 -6.61 -5.70
C GLY A 94 6.60 -6.75 -7.23
N MET A 95 6.38 -5.65 -7.96
CA MET A 95 6.42 -5.68 -9.43
C MET A 95 7.77 -6.20 -9.94
N GLY A 96 7.73 -7.18 -10.83
CA GLY A 96 8.91 -7.84 -11.41
C GLY A 96 9.66 -8.78 -10.46
N MET A 97 9.09 -9.12 -9.30
CA MET A 97 9.76 -9.94 -8.28
C MET A 97 9.02 -11.26 -8.00
N PRO A 98 9.73 -12.39 -7.83
CA PRO A 98 9.15 -13.64 -7.35
C PRO A 98 8.46 -13.47 -5.99
N TRP A 99 7.41 -14.25 -5.73
CA TRP A 99 6.62 -14.17 -4.51
C TRP A 99 7.47 -14.35 -3.24
N GLU A 100 8.39 -15.30 -3.27
CA GLU A 100 9.25 -15.69 -2.16
C GLU A 100 10.33 -14.63 -1.85
N MET A 101 10.59 -13.75 -2.82
CA MET A 101 11.60 -12.68 -2.74
C MET A 101 10.99 -11.32 -2.45
N LEU A 102 9.67 -11.23 -2.27
CA LEU A 102 9.05 -9.99 -1.79
C LEU A 102 9.51 -9.71 -0.36
N TRP A 103 9.80 -8.45 -0.05
CA TRP A 103 10.18 -8.09 1.32
C TRP A 103 9.06 -8.42 2.31
N ALA A 104 7.79 -8.30 1.90
CA ALA A 104 6.64 -8.74 2.68
C ALA A 104 6.72 -10.24 2.99
N SER A 105 7.01 -11.08 2.00
CA SER A 105 7.14 -12.53 2.16
C SER A 105 8.33 -12.92 3.03
N LEU A 106 9.46 -12.22 2.88
CA LEU A 106 10.64 -12.41 3.72
C LEU A 106 10.37 -12.04 5.18
N VAL A 107 9.68 -10.93 5.43
CA VAL A 107 9.26 -10.52 6.79
C VAL A 107 8.27 -11.52 7.36
N THR A 108 7.25 -11.93 6.60
CA THR A 108 6.27 -12.95 7.00
C THR A 108 6.97 -14.23 7.45
N LYS A 109 7.84 -14.79 6.62
CA LYS A 109 8.62 -15.99 6.94
C LYS A 109 9.49 -15.81 8.19
N HIS A 110 10.11 -14.65 8.36
CA HIS A 110 10.90 -14.35 9.54
C HIS A 110 10.03 -14.32 10.81
N LEU A 111 8.84 -13.73 10.75
CA LEU A 111 7.90 -13.69 11.87
C LEU A 111 7.39 -15.09 12.23
N GLU A 112 7.05 -15.92 11.24
CA GLU A 112 6.66 -17.32 11.45
C GLU A 112 7.74 -18.10 12.19
N GLN A 113 8.98 -18.00 11.71
CA GLN A 113 10.14 -18.66 12.35
C GLN A 113 10.38 -18.14 13.77
N ARG A 114 10.20 -16.83 13.99
CA ARG A 114 10.48 -16.19 15.27
C ARG A 114 9.45 -16.53 16.35
N TYR A 115 8.19 -16.67 15.97
CA TYR A 115 7.07 -16.82 16.91
C TYR A 115 6.42 -18.21 16.89
N GLY A 116 6.78 -19.08 15.94
CA GLY A 116 6.26 -20.45 15.87
C GLY A 116 4.77 -20.53 15.54
N VAL A 117 4.21 -19.47 14.93
CA VAL A 117 2.81 -19.39 14.49
C VAL A 117 2.75 -19.06 13.01
N PRO A 118 1.74 -19.56 12.26
CA PRO A 118 1.50 -19.10 10.89
C PRO A 118 1.26 -17.60 10.84
N VAL A 119 1.71 -16.94 9.78
CA VAL A 119 1.51 -15.50 9.59
C VAL A 119 0.81 -15.25 8.26
N ARG A 120 -0.39 -14.67 8.30
CA ARG A 120 -1.02 -14.17 7.09
C ARG A 120 -0.41 -12.86 6.67
N GLN A 121 0.18 -12.88 5.48
CA GLN A 121 0.52 -11.69 4.73
C GLN A 121 -0.73 -11.06 4.13
N CYS A 122 -1.03 -9.82 4.54
CA CYS A 122 -2.01 -8.94 3.90
C CYS A 122 -1.27 -7.84 3.15
N ASN A 123 -0.86 -8.11 1.92
CA ASN A 123 -0.15 -7.15 1.07
C ASN A 123 -1.15 -6.26 0.33
N LEU A 124 -1.27 -5.02 0.78
CA LEU A 124 -2.14 -4.00 0.18
C LEU A 124 -1.33 -2.97 -0.63
N GLY A 125 -0.11 -3.34 -1.05
CA GLY A 125 0.75 -2.47 -1.85
C GLY A 125 0.14 -2.18 -3.23
N TRP A 126 0.28 -0.94 -3.68
CA TRP A 126 -0.25 -0.51 -4.98
C TRP A 126 0.75 0.38 -5.73
N GLY A 127 1.21 -0.10 -6.89
CA GLY A 127 2.07 0.63 -7.83
C GLY A 127 1.69 2.10 -8.04
N GLY A 128 2.69 2.98 -7.97
CA GLY A 128 2.51 4.41 -8.20
C GLY A 128 1.94 5.22 -7.03
N THR A 129 1.56 4.59 -5.92
CA THR A 129 0.97 5.31 -4.78
C THR A 129 1.99 6.03 -3.89
N GLY A 130 1.53 7.09 -3.23
CA GLY A 130 2.25 7.92 -2.26
C GLY A 130 1.88 7.63 -0.81
N SER A 131 2.34 8.50 0.10
CA SER A 131 2.12 8.34 1.56
C SER A 131 0.65 8.46 1.99
N ASP A 132 -0.15 9.18 1.21
CA ASP A 132 -1.59 9.37 1.39
C ASP A 132 -2.38 8.08 1.19
N TYR A 133 -2.02 7.26 0.21
CA TYR A 133 -2.60 5.93 0.03
C TYR A 133 -2.36 5.04 1.25
N ALA A 134 -1.14 5.03 1.81
CA ALA A 134 -0.86 4.24 3.00
C ALA A 134 -1.73 4.67 4.19
N ALA A 135 -1.89 5.98 4.43
CA ALA A 135 -2.76 6.48 5.49
C ALA A 135 -4.24 6.12 5.28
N MET A 136 -4.72 6.22 4.04
CA MET A 136 -6.06 5.78 3.67
C MET A 136 -6.27 4.29 3.97
N MET A 137 -5.35 3.44 3.50
CA MET A 137 -5.48 1.99 3.68
C MET A 137 -5.45 1.58 5.16
N VAL A 138 -4.64 2.23 6.00
CA VAL A 138 -4.70 2.03 7.45
C VAL A 138 -6.10 2.35 7.97
N HIS A 139 -6.62 3.53 7.65
CA HIS A 139 -7.94 3.96 8.15
C HIS A 139 -9.07 3.02 7.72
N GLN A 140 -9.00 2.48 6.50
CA GLN A 140 -10.05 1.63 5.94
C GLN A 140 -9.97 0.18 6.41
N SER A 141 -8.75 -0.33 6.57
CA SER A 141 -8.52 -1.78 6.68
C SER A 141 -8.18 -2.23 8.09
N VAL A 142 -7.69 -1.35 8.97
CA VAL A 142 -7.20 -1.76 10.31
C VAL A 142 -8.29 -2.39 11.17
N ASP A 143 -9.48 -1.84 11.17
CA ASP A 143 -10.60 -2.34 11.98
C ASP A 143 -11.24 -3.60 11.39
N VAL A 144 -11.06 -3.83 10.08
CA VAL A 144 -11.53 -5.02 9.36
C VAL A 144 -10.56 -6.18 9.53
N LEU A 145 -9.29 -5.95 9.19
CA LEU A 145 -8.23 -6.96 9.22
C LEU A 145 -7.77 -7.28 10.64
N LYS A 146 -7.91 -6.32 11.56
CA LYS A 146 -7.39 -6.39 12.94
C LYS A 146 -5.95 -6.93 12.96
N PRO A 147 -5.03 -6.31 12.21
CA PRO A 147 -3.68 -6.85 12.04
C PRO A 147 -2.92 -6.83 13.35
N ASP A 148 -2.12 -7.86 13.60
CA ASP A 148 -1.18 -7.98 14.70
C ASP A 148 0.12 -7.18 14.47
N ALA A 149 0.41 -6.82 13.22
CA ALA A 149 1.46 -5.86 12.90
C ALA A 149 1.16 -5.12 11.60
N VAL A 150 1.66 -3.89 11.50
CA VAL A 150 1.58 -3.08 10.28
C VAL A 150 2.98 -2.63 9.88
N PHE A 151 3.35 -2.92 8.63
CA PHE A 151 4.59 -2.49 8.01
C PHE A 151 4.28 -1.56 6.87
N ILE A 152 4.89 -0.38 6.88
CA ILE A 152 4.71 0.63 5.83
C ILE A 152 6.06 0.90 5.19
N LEU A 153 6.15 0.67 3.88
CA LEU A 153 7.18 1.22 3.04
C LEU A 153 6.68 2.57 2.51
N TRP A 154 7.20 3.65 3.07
CA TRP A 154 6.86 4.99 2.62
C TRP A 154 7.52 5.28 1.28
N SER A 155 6.70 5.62 0.28
CA SER A 155 7.16 6.04 -1.05
C SER A 155 7.88 7.40 -0.98
N PHE A 156 8.30 7.91 -2.14
CA PHE A 156 8.93 9.21 -2.28
C PHE A 156 8.12 10.30 -1.58
N ILE A 157 8.82 11.17 -0.83
CA ILE A 157 8.22 12.23 -0.02
C ILE A 157 7.33 13.16 -0.86
N SER A 158 7.72 13.41 -2.11
CA SER A 158 7.00 14.29 -3.03
C SER A 158 5.83 13.61 -3.75
N ARG A 159 5.72 12.27 -3.71
CA ARG A 159 4.69 11.53 -4.42
C ARG A 159 3.34 11.61 -3.71
N MET A 160 2.31 11.93 -4.49
CA MET A 160 0.93 11.97 -4.03
C MET A 160 0.01 11.15 -4.93
N THR A 161 -1.03 10.60 -4.31
CA THR A 161 -2.06 9.77 -4.93
C THR A 161 -3.34 10.57 -5.03
N TRP A 162 -3.82 10.79 -6.24
CA TRP A 162 -5.10 11.42 -6.47
C TRP A 162 -6.07 10.41 -7.09
N PHE A 163 -7.25 10.25 -6.51
CA PHE A 163 -8.31 9.48 -7.14
C PHE A 163 -9.24 10.46 -7.85
N ALA A 164 -9.10 10.56 -9.17
CA ALA A 164 -9.98 11.39 -9.99
C ALA A 164 -11.43 10.88 -9.93
N ASP A 165 -11.55 9.56 -9.85
CA ASP A 165 -12.76 8.81 -9.56
C ASP A 165 -12.36 7.49 -8.87
N THR A 166 -13.35 6.68 -8.51
CA THR A 166 -13.17 5.46 -7.71
C THR A 166 -12.53 4.30 -8.45
N SER A 167 -12.52 4.38 -9.78
CA SER A 167 -11.90 3.41 -10.67
C SER A 167 -10.54 3.87 -11.19
N ARG A 168 -10.18 5.14 -10.98
CA ARG A 168 -9.00 5.76 -11.58
C ARG A 168 -8.17 6.51 -10.54
N GLY A 169 -7.11 5.83 -10.09
CA GLY A 169 -5.99 6.47 -9.44
C GLY A 169 -5.10 7.17 -10.47
N VAL A 170 -4.76 8.42 -10.20
CA VAL A 170 -3.75 9.20 -10.91
C VAL A 170 -2.62 9.46 -9.93
N HIS A 171 -1.42 9.09 -10.34
CA HIS A 171 -0.23 9.19 -9.52
C HIS A 171 0.60 10.36 -10.00
N PHE A 172 1.02 11.21 -9.07
CA PHE A 172 1.82 12.37 -9.40
C PHE A 172 3.08 12.38 -8.57
N VAL A 173 4.21 12.44 -9.26
CA VAL A 173 5.50 12.78 -8.67
C VAL A 173 5.88 14.12 -9.28
N PRO A 174 5.89 15.23 -8.51
CA PRO A 174 6.17 16.57 -9.05
C PRO A 174 7.50 16.65 -9.81
N GLU A 175 8.47 15.81 -9.44
CA GLU A 175 9.78 15.69 -10.10
C GLU A 175 9.72 14.93 -11.44
N TRP A 176 8.73 14.07 -11.66
CA TRP A 176 8.61 13.24 -12.87
C TRP A 176 7.67 13.92 -13.85
N VAL A 177 8.25 14.84 -14.60
CA VAL A 177 7.55 15.59 -15.63
C VAL A 177 7.47 14.77 -16.91
N HIS A 178 6.30 14.21 -17.23
CA HIS A 178 6.07 13.62 -18.56
C HIS A 178 5.82 14.72 -19.60
N ASN A 179 6.31 14.51 -20.84
CA ASN A 179 6.19 15.45 -21.96
C ASN A 179 4.73 15.66 -22.43
N GLU A 180 3.79 14.82 -22.01
CA GLU A 180 2.37 14.95 -22.34
C GLU A 180 1.59 15.41 -21.10
N TYR A 181 1.43 16.72 -20.97
CA TYR A 181 0.59 17.30 -19.93
C TYR A 181 -0.88 17.22 -20.33
N THR A 182 -1.67 16.45 -19.60
CA THR A 182 -3.10 16.75 -19.52
C THR A 182 -3.29 18.06 -18.74
N GLN A 183 -4.41 18.74 -18.94
CA GLN A 183 -4.72 19.98 -18.22
C GLN A 183 -4.74 19.74 -16.70
N GLU A 184 -5.17 18.55 -16.28
CA GLU A 184 -5.20 18.07 -14.89
C GLU A 184 -3.78 17.89 -14.34
N HIS A 185 -2.84 17.30 -15.10
CA HIS A 185 -1.45 17.17 -14.67
C HIS A 185 -0.83 18.54 -14.42
N SER A 186 -1.04 19.49 -15.32
CA SER A 186 -0.55 20.86 -15.16
C SER A 186 -1.18 21.58 -13.95
N ALA A 187 -2.48 21.41 -13.74
CA ALA A 187 -3.18 21.99 -12.59
C ALA A 187 -2.67 21.39 -11.27
N TYR A 188 -2.46 20.07 -11.26
CA TYR A 188 -1.93 19.37 -10.12
C TYR A 188 -0.51 19.83 -9.78
N SER A 189 0.43 19.83 -10.74
CA SER A 189 1.81 20.28 -10.52
C SER A 189 1.91 21.72 -9.99
N ARG A 190 0.94 22.60 -10.30
CA ARG A 190 0.87 23.95 -9.74
C ARG A 190 0.48 23.97 -8.25
N LEU A 191 -0.34 23.04 -7.80
CA LEU A 191 -0.80 22.94 -6.40
C LEU A 191 0.08 22.00 -5.56
N ALA A 192 0.70 21.02 -6.20
CA ALA A 192 1.48 19.92 -5.64
C ALA A 192 2.98 20.20 -5.69
N THR A 193 3.42 21.29 -5.06
CA THR A 193 4.86 21.59 -4.96
C THR A 193 5.57 20.54 -4.10
N GLU A 194 6.90 20.45 -4.20
CA GLU A 194 7.72 19.59 -3.32
C GLU A 194 7.42 19.86 -1.83
N SER A 195 7.27 21.13 -1.45
CA SER A 195 6.90 21.50 -0.09
C SER A 195 5.52 20.96 0.32
N HIS A 196 4.54 21.00 -0.58
CA HIS A 196 3.23 20.39 -0.31
C HIS A 196 3.38 18.86 -0.16
N GLY A 197 4.12 18.20 -1.05
CA GLY A 197 4.42 16.77 -0.93
C GLY A 197 5.05 16.44 0.44
N PHE A 198 6.05 17.21 0.87
CA PHE A 198 6.67 17.06 2.19
C PHE A 198 5.69 17.23 3.35
N PHE A 199 4.87 18.29 3.38
CA PHE A 199 3.89 18.47 4.45
C PHE A 199 2.78 17.41 4.42
N ASN A 200 2.38 16.94 3.24
CA ASN A 200 1.47 15.82 3.07
C ASN A 200 2.07 14.54 3.69
N TYR A 201 3.33 14.24 3.36
CA TYR A 201 4.08 13.14 3.94
C TYR A 201 4.15 13.22 5.46
N VAL A 202 4.58 14.36 6.01
CA VAL A 202 4.70 14.57 7.46
C VAL A 202 3.35 14.36 8.13
N ARG A 203 2.27 14.93 7.57
CA ARG A 203 0.91 14.73 8.08
C ARG A 203 0.52 13.25 8.09
N ASN A 204 0.71 12.53 6.99
CA ASN A 204 0.32 11.12 6.88
C ASN A 204 1.16 10.20 7.77
N PHE A 205 2.46 10.49 7.87
CA PHE A 205 3.39 9.81 8.76
C PHE A 205 2.96 9.96 10.23
N HIS A 206 2.63 11.19 10.64
CA HIS A 206 2.19 11.47 12.01
C HIS A 206 0.77 10.98 12.30
N SER A 207 -0.17 11.05 11.36
CA SER A 207 -1.53 10.51 11.52
C SER A 207 -1.51 9.01 11.81
N ASN A 208 -0.62 8.26 11.16
CA ASN A 208 -0.42 6.84 11.46
C ASN A 208 0.27 6.59 12.82
N HIS A 209 0.93 7.61 13.39
CA HIS A 209 1.37 7.61 14.79
C HIS A 209 0.26 8.00 15.79
N ILE A 210 -0.82 8.67 15.37
CA ILE A 210 -1.95 9.07 16.24
C ILE A 210 -2.89 7.90 16.58
N CYS A 211 -2.79 6.74 15.92
CA CYS A 211 -3.29 5.44 16.41
C CYS A 211 -2.60 4.97 17.74
N ARG A 212 -2.00 5.89 18.50
CA ARG A 212 -1.56 5.75 19.89
C ARG A 212 -2.72 5.89 20.89
N SER A 213 -3.82 6.56 20.53
CA SER A 213 -4.97 6.78 21.45
C SER A 213 -5.92 5.59 21.57
N MET A 214 -5.81 4.55 20.73
CA MET A 214 -6.63 3.33 20.77
C MET A 214 -6.03 2.19 21.60
N GLY A 215 -5.15 2.48 22.56
CA GLY A 215 -4.62 1.47 23.50
C GLY A 215 -3.49 0.57 22.96
N LEU A 216 -2.86 0.94 21.84
CA LEU A 216 -1.85 0.14 21.15
C LEU A 216 -0.43 0.57 21.55
N GLN A 217 0.28 -0.22 22.37
CA GLN A 217 1.65 0.09 22.81
C GLN A 217 2.67 0.08 21.65
N VAL A 218 3.65 1.00 21.71
CA VAL A 218 4.65 1.26 20.67
C VAL A 218 6.01 0.71 21.11
N ALA A 219 6.61 -0.15 20.28
CA ALA A 219 8.06 -0.41 20.30
C ALA A 219 8.64 0.09 18.98
N GLY A 220 9.03 1.36 18.93
CA GLY A 220 9.49 2.02 17.71
C GLY A 220 10.95 1.73 17.40
N ARG A 221 11.21 1.16 16.22
CA ARG A 221 12.45 1.42 15.47
C ARG A 221 12.03 1.91 14.07
N CYS A 222 12.49 3.10 13.70
CA CYS A 222 12.34 3.68 12.38
C CYS A 222 13.68 3.48 11.65
N GLY A 223 13.65 2.93 10.43
CA GLY A 223 14.84 2.78 9.59
C GLY A 223 14.66 3.55 8.28
N ILE A 224 15.56 4.49 8.00
CA ILE A 224 15.61 5.19 6.71
C ILE A 224 16.57 4.44 5.79
N TRP A 225 16.10 3.96 4.63
CA TRP A 225 16.98 3.43 3.59
C TRP A 225 17.48 4.60 2.74
N ARG A 226 18.72 5.04 2.99
CA ARG A 226 19.26 6.32 2.48
C ARG A 226 19.49 6.37 0.97
N GLU A 227 19.53 5.24 0.27
CA GLU A 227 19.92 5.20 -1.15
C GLU A 227 18.76 5.42 -2.14
N THR A 228 17.51 5.32 -1.69
CA THR A 228 16.34 5.36 -2.59
C THR A 228 15.30 6.41 -2.23
N GLY A 229 15.46 7.15 -1.13
CA GLY A 229 14.47 8.09 -0.62
C GLY A 229 13.26 7.44 0.07
N TYR A 230 13.25 6.12 0.21
CA TYR A 230 12.20 5.37 0.92
C TYR A 230 12.49 5.29 2.43
N THR A 231 11.45 5.39 3.24
CA THR A 231 11.53 5.15 4.69
C THR A 231 10.72 3.92 5.04
N ALA A 232 11.29 2.98 5.80
CA ALA A 232 10.56 1.82 6.29
C ALA A 232 10.23 2.02 7.77
N VAL A 233 8.94 1.91 8.12
CA VAL A 233 8.48 1.94 9.51
C VAL A 233 7.67 0.68 9.79
N TRP A 234 7.98 0.03 10.91
CA TRP A 234 7.28 -1.16 11.36
C TRP A 234 6.69 -0.96 12.75
N ARG A 235 5.51 -1.53 12.97
CA ARG A 235 4.83 -1.56 14.27
C ARG A 235 4.33 -2.97 14.58
N VAL A 236 4.84 -3.56 15.66
CA VAL A 236 4.38 -4.83 16.22
C VAL A 236 3.32 -4.54 17.29
N MET A 237 2.11 -5.06 17.14
CA MET A 237 1.04 -4.90 18.13
C MET A 237 1.28 -5.81 19.36
N PRO A 238 0.70 -5.50 20.53
CA PRO A 238 0.84 -6.31 21.74
C PRO A 238 0.32 -7.75 21.63
N SER A 239 -0.57 -8.06 20.69
CA SER A 239 -1.13 -9.40 20.50
C SER A 239 -0.07 -10.46 20.16
N LEU A 240 1.01 -10.08 19.47
CA LEU A 240 2.18 -10.94 19.24
C LEU A 240 3.01 -11.20 20.52
N ARG A 241 2.75 -10.47 21.62
CA ARG A 241 3.35 -10.71 22.95
C ARG A 241 2.46 -11.53 23.88
N GLN A 242 1.18 -11.72 23.55
CA GLN A 242 0.18 -12.37 24.41
C GLN A 242 -0.13 -13.83 24.04
N VAL A 243 0.57 -14.42 23.06
CA VAL A 243 0.58 -15.87 22.90
C VAL A 243 1.26 -16.46 24.14
N SER A 244 0.46 -16.79 25.15
CA SER A 244 0.90 -17.38 26.41
C SER A 244 1.43 -18.78 26.12
N PHE A 245 2.76 -18.92 26.19
CA PHE A 245 3.40 -20.22 26.25
C PHE A 245 3.20 -20.75 27.68
N GLN A 246 2.38 -21.79 27.84
CA GLN A 246 2.59 -22.70 28.96
C GLN A 246 3.91 -23.45 28.71
N PRO A 247 4.70 -23.69 29.78
CA PRO A 247 6.11 -24.06 29.68
C PRO A 247 6.37 -25.36 28.92
#